data_AF-A7GXD0-F1
#
_entry.id   AF-A7GXD0-F1
#
_cell.length_a   1.000
_cell.length_b   1.000
_cell.length_c   1.000
_cell.angle_alpha   90.00
_cell.angle_beta   90.00
_cell.angle_gamma   90.00
#
_symmetry.space_group_name_H-M   'P 1'
#
loop_
_entity.id
_entity.type
_entity.pdbx_description
1 polymer ?
#
loop_
_entity_poly.entity_id
_entity_poly.type
_entity_poly.pdbx_seq_one_letter_code
_entity_poly.pdbx_strand_id
1 'polypeptide(L)'
;MKHLDIEELIKFHFVFDEFMLNGAYYDVFEAIEHEILDDYKALMPRFYFESDVDNAIKIALIKLARSDRKRFRVHKILSQTIANKVYATLLQKEFLLIEKSREQPAKRQKNQNLKKSERRYRVEDKIHFSSHFSRFWFRFIEPNLEALKSGKKDEILALIRAGFDEYASLGYEMLCGELMAKKFGIQGILLSSFWKKDVEIDMLFKIDDKIIVGEAKYKERKVCKNVLNLLLYKCAKLGIAPDIIALFSKSGFSKELLSLKDERVRLYEIKDFEELINE
;
A
#
# COMPACT_ATOMS: atom_id res chain seq x y z
N MET A 1 -19.28 -8.92 -13.89
CA MET A 1 -17.84 -8.59 -14.00
C MET A 1 -17.18 -9.10 -15.29
N LYS A 2 -17.73 -10.07 -16.05
CA LYS A 2 -17.16 -10.53 -17.33
C LYS A 2 -16.99 -9.43 -18.42
N HIS A 3 -17.55 -8.25 -18.20
CA HIS A 3 -17.47 -7.09 -19.10
C HIS A 3 -16.40 -6.07 -18.69
N LEU A 4 -15.78 -6.22 -17.52
CA LEU A 4 -14.76 -5.30 -17.01
C LEU A 4 -13.39 -5.67 -17.55
N ASP A 5 -12.59 -4.66 -17.90
CA ASP A 5 -11.18 -4.86 -18.22
C ASP A 5 -10.34 -5.11 -16.96
N ILE A 6 -9.08 -5.52 -17.16
CA ILE A 6 -8.16 -5.79 -16.06
C ILE A 6 -7.92 -4.58 -15.16
N GLU A 7 -7.92 -3.37 -15.71
CA GLU A 7 -7.71 -2.17 -14.90
C GLU A 7 -8.85 -2.00 -13.91
N GLU A 8 -10.09 -2.14 -14.38
CA GLU A 8 -11.26 -1.97 -13.56
C GLU A 8 -11.34 -3.10 -12.51
N LEU A 9 -11.07 -4.35 -12.88
CA LEU A 9 -11.00 -5.48 -11.93
C LEU A 9 -10.00 -5.22 -10.79
N ILE A 10 -8.84 -4.64 -11.10
CA ILE A 10 -7.84 -4.25 -10.10
C ILE A 10 -8.40 -3.18 -9.16
N LYS A 11 -9.13 -2.17 -9.68
CA LYS A 11 -9.76 -1.16 -8.81
C LYS A 11 -10.80 -1.78 -7.88
N PHE A 12 -11.60 -2.72 -8.37
CA PHE A 12 -12.55 -3.49 -7.56
C PHE A 12 -11.83 -4.23 -6.44
N HIS A 13 -10.72 -4.92 -6.74
CA HIS A 13 -9.92 -5.61 -5.74
C HIS A 13 -9.42 -4.67 -4.63
N PHE A 14 -9.06 -3.42 -4.94
CA PHE A 14 -8.62 -2.44 -3.94
C PHE A 14 -9.72 -1.88 -3.04
N VAL A 15 -10.97 -2.26 -3.21
CA VAL A 15 -12.10 -1.71 -2.42
C VAL A 15 -12.98 -2.82 -1.85
N PHE A 16 -13.18 -3.89 -2.61
CA PHE A 16 -14.23 -4.89 -2.38
C PHE A 16 -13.68 -6.27 -2.02
N ASP A 17 -12.47 -6.35 -1.46
CA ASP A 17 -11.86 -7.62 -1.03
C ASP A 17 -12.61 -8.33 0.11
N GLU A 18 -13.47 -7.62 0.84
CA GLU A 18 -14.37 -8.18 1.87
C GLU A 18 -15.86 -8.17 1.47
N PHE A 19 -16.19 -8.06 0.18
CA PHE A 19 -17.58 -7.98 -0.29
C PHE A 19 -17.96 -9.11 -1.22
N MET A 20 -19.20 -9.56 -1.03
CA MET A 20 -19.97 -10.20 -2.08
C MET A 20 -20.81 -9.11 -2.75
N LEU A 21 -20.46 -8.74 -3.98
CA LEU A 21 -21.22 -7.74 -4.73
C LEU A 21 -22.63 -8.26 -5.04
N ASN A 22 -23.63 -7.41 -4.81
CA ASN A 22 -25.05 -7.69 -5.02
C ASN A 22 -25.47 -7.48 -6.48
N GLY A 23 -24.67 -6.76 -7.27
CA GLY A 23 -24.98 -6.39 -8.64
C GLY A 23 -23.81 -6.47 -9.62
N ALA A 24 -24.13 -6.22 -10.88
CA ALA A 24 -23.14 -5.92 -11.91
C ALA A 24 -23.07 -4.40 -12.09
N TYR A 25 -21.86 -3.86 -12.01
CA TYR A 25 -21.59 -2.43 -12.11
C TYR A 25 -20.73 -2.14 -13.35
N TYR A 26 -20.90 -0.94 -13.91
CA TYR A 26 -20.15 -0.41 -15.04
C TYR A 26 -18.70 -0.10 -14.66
N ASP A 27 -18.49 0.54 -13.51
CA ASP A 27 -17.17 0.87 -12.97
C ASP A 27 -17.12 0.74 -11.44
N VAL A 28 -15.93 0.84 -10.86
CA VAL A 28 -15.70 0.73 -9.41
C VAL A 28 -16.43 1.81 -8.62
N PHE A 29 -16.67 2.98 -9.22
CA PHE A 29 -17.26 4.12 -8.53
C PHE A 29 -18.78 4.00 -8.45
N GLU A 30 -19.43 3.46 -9.47
CA GLU A 30 -20.84 3.07 -9.40
C GLU A 30 -21.04 1.99 -8.33
N ALA A 31 -20.15 1.00 -8.26
CA ALA A 31 -20.17 0.02 -7.19
C ALA A 31 -19.97 0.65 -5.81
N ILE A 32 -19.01 1.58 -5.65
CA ILE A 32 -18.80 2.32 -4.39
C ILE A 32 -20.06 3.07 -3.98
N GLU A 33 -20.73 3.72 -4.93
CA GLU A 33 -21.95 4.46 -4.65
C GLU A 33 -23.03 3.54 -4.08
N HIS A 34 -23.33 2.43 -4.76
CA HIS A 34 -24.44 1.56 -4.39
C HIS A 34 -24.15 0.59 -3.24
N GLU A 35 -22.95 0.03 -3.18
CA GLU A 35 -22.59 -0.98 -2.18
C GLU A 35 -22.05 -0.38 -0.89
N ILE A 36 -21.53 0.86 -0.93
CA ILE A 36 -20.90 1.50 0.23
C ILE A 36 -21.62 2.78 0.63
N LEU A 37 -21.82 3.72 -0.29
CA LEU A 37 -22.38 5.04 0.09
C LEU A 37 -23.88 4.98 0.37
N ASP A 38 -24.63 4.17 -0.38
CA ASP A 38 -26.07 3.98 -0.14
C ASP A 38 -26.31 3.12 1.12
N ASP A 39 -25.42 2.18 1.43
CA ASP A 39 -25.58 1.22 2.54
C ASP A 39 -24.60 1.42 3.72
N TYR A 40 -23.98 2.60 3.85
CA TYR A 40 -22.94 2.84 4.86
C TYR A 40 -23.41 2.54 6.29
N LYS A 41 -24.69 2.74 6.59
CA LYS A 41 -25.27 2.47 7.92
C LYS A 41 -25.22 0.99 8.28
N ALA A 42 -25.42 0.09 7.33
CA ALA A 42 -25.32 -1.35 7.55
C ALA A 42 -23.86 -1.80 7.70
N LEU A 43 -22.92 -1.06 7.11
CA LEU A 43 -21.47 -1.34 7.19
C LEU A 43 -20.84 -0.81 8.49
N MET A 44 -21.35 0.29 9.05
CA MET A 44 -20.84 0.92 10.27
C MET A 44 -20.58 -0.03 11.46
N PRO A 45 -21.45 -1.01 11.78
CA PRO A 45 -21.23 -1.92 12.91
C PRO A 45 -19.92 -2.72 12.83
N ARG A 46 -19.38 -2.96 11.63
CA ARG A 46 -18.09 -3.65 11.43
C ARG A 46 -16.91 -2.91 12.08
N PHE A 47 -17.06 -1.60 12.30
CA PHE A 47 -15.99 -0.71 12.76
C PHE A 47 -16.20 -0.22 14.21
N TYR A 48 -16.97 -0.97 14.99
CA TYR A 48 -17.10 -0.80 16.43
C TYR A 48 -16.21 -1.82 17.15
N PHE A 49 -15.25 -1.35 17.95
CA PHE A 49 -14.21 -2.22 18.52
C PHE A 49 -14.50 -2.67 19.95
N GLU A 50 -15.63 -2.25 20.55
CA GLU A 50 -16.02 -2.60 21.92
C GLU A 50 -14.89 -2.34 22.94
N SER A 51 -14.28 -1.14 22.88
CA SER A 51 -13.11 -0.79 23.68
C SER A 51 -13.27 0.56 24.39
N ASP A 52 -12.66 0.71 25.57
CA ASP A 52 -12.55 1.97 26.32
C ASP A 52 -11.84 3.09 25.52
N VAL A 53 -11.11 2.72 24.47
CA VAL A 53 -10.38 3.63 23.59
C VAL A 53 -10.94 3.68 22.15
N ASP A 54 -12.21 3.32 21.92
CA ASP A 54 -12.81 3.23 20.57
C ASP A 54 -12.64 4.51 19.73
N ASN A 55 -12.88 5.69 20.32
CA ASN A 55 -12.65 6.96 19.62
C ASN A 55 -11.17 7.15 19.22
N ALA A 56 -10.24 6.75 20.09
CA ALA A 56 -8.81 6.81 19.78
C ALA A 56 -8.41 5.80 18.71
N ILE A 57 -9.06 4.63 18.66
CA ILE A 57 -8.90 3.64 17.59
C ILE A 57 -9.28 4.26 16.25
N LYS A 58 -10.47 4.88 16.15
CA LYS A 58 -10.94 5.54 14.91
C LYS A 58 -9.98 6.63 14.45
N ILE A 59 -9.54 7.50 15.37
CA ILE A 59 -8.55 8.55 15.08
C ILE A 59 -7.23 7.96 14.55
N ALA A 60 -6.75 6.87 15.17
CA ALA A 60 -5.53 6.21 14.74
C ALA A 60 -5.67 5.55 13.35
N LEU A 61 -6.79 4.87 13.08
CA LEU A 61 -7.04 4.23 11.79
C LEU A 61 -7.17 5.25 10.65
N ILE A 62 -7.88 6.36 10.86
CA ILE A 62 -7.95 7.48 9.90
C ILE A 62 -6.54 8.01 9.60
N LYS A 63 -5.69 8.16 10.64
CA LYS A 63 -4.31 8.61 10.47
C LYS A 63 -3.49 7.60 9.66
N LEU A 64 -3.61 6.32 9.98
CA LEU A 64 -2.86 5.24 9.34
C LEU A 64 -3.24 5.11 7.86
N ALA A 65 -4.53 5.15 7.53
CA ALA A 65 -5.04 5.10 6.16
C ALA A 65 -4.54 6.23 5.25
N ARG A 66 -4.03 7.32 5.85
CA ARG A 66 -3.49 8.52 5.17
C ARG A 66 -1.98 8.70 5.33
N SER A 67 -1.26 7.70 5.84
CA SER A 67 0.16 7.83 6.18
C SER A 67 1.05 6.83 5.44
N ASP A 68 2.37 6.97 5.61
CA ASP A 68 3.40 6.07 5.10
C ASP A 68 3.49 4.72 5.86
N ARG A 69 2.44 4.32 6.58
CA ARG A 69 2.31 3.06 7.34
C ARG A 69 3.27 2.89 8.52
N LYS A 70 4.14 3.87 8.81
CA LYS A 70 5.12 3.74 9.90
C LYS A 70 4.42 3.72 11.27
N ARG A 71 4.77 2.76 12.12
CA ARG A 71 4.13 2.56 13.43
C ARG A 71 4.17 3.80 14.34
N PHE A 72 5.21 4.65 14.28
CA PHE A 72 5.24 5.80 15.19
C PHE A 72 4.32 6.96 14.77
N ARG A 73 3.59 6.85 13.65
CA ARG A 73 2.67 7.90 13.17
C ARG A 73 1.53 8.17 14.13
N VAL A 74 0.99 7.14 14.80
CA VAL A 74 -0.11 7.29 15.77
C VAL A 74 0.36 8.05 17.02
N HIS A 75 1.61 7.88 17.43
CA HIS A 75 2.19 8.60 18.58
C HIS A 75 2.33 10.11 18.35
N LYS A 76 2.14 10.61 17.13
CA LYS A 76 2.10 12.05 16.84
C LYS A 76 0.75 12.70 17.20
N ILE A 77 -0.29 11.90 17.39
CA ILE A 77 -1.66 12.37 17.63
C ILE A 77 -2.29 11.78 18.89
N LEU A 78 -1.73 10.70 19.44
CA LEU A 78 -2.16 10.07 20.69
C LEU A 78 -0.99 9.92 21.66
N SER A 79 -1.28 9.92 22.96
CA SER A 79 -0.29 9.64 23.99
C SER A 79 0.27 8.23 23.87
N GLN A 80 1.49 8.00 24.38
CA GLN A 80 2.14 6.68 24.29
C GLN A 80 1.28 5.55 24.87
N THR A 81 0.65 5.78 26.03
CA THR A 81 -0.19 4.79 26.70
C THR A 81 -1.42 4.44 25.87
N ILE A 82 -2.12 5.45 25.34
CA ILE A 82 -3.33 5.25 24.52
C ILE A 82 -2.96 4.57 23.21
N ALA A 83 -1.92 5.03 22.51
CA ALA A 83 -1.46 4.44 21.26
C ALA A 83 -1.04 2.96 21.45
N ASN A 84 -0.41 2.62 22.57
CA ASN A 84 -0.08 1.22 22.89
C ASN A 84 -1.33 0.35 23.07
N LYS A 85 -2.35 0.85 23.79
CA LYS A 85 -3.65 0.17 23.91
C LYS A 85 -4.31 -0.02 22.54
N VAL A 86 -4.38 1.03 21.74
CA VAL A 86 -4.93 1.01 20.37
C VAL A 86 -4.26 -0.08 19.53
N TYR A 87 -2.93 -0.11 19.50
CA TYR A 87 -2.21 -1.15 18.77
C TYR A 87 -2.47 -2.54 19.33
N ALA A 88 -2.48 -2.72 20.65
CA ALA A 88 -2.77 -4.02 21.26
C ALA A 88 -4.16 -4.53 20.83
N THR A 89 -5.20 -3.70 20.91
CA THR A 89 -6.56 -4.06 20.51
C THR A 89 -6.65 -4.42 19.03
N LEU A 90 -6.08 -3.60 18.14
CA LEU A 90 -6.19 -3.78 16.69
C LEU A 90 -5.40 -4.99 16.18
N LEU A 91 -4.25 -5.29 16.80
CA LEU A 91 -3.46 -6.48 16.46
C LEU A 91 -4.12 -7.76 17.01
N GLN A 92 -4.68 -7.71 18.23
CA GLN A 92 -5.39 -8.84 18.81
C GLN A 92 -6.63 -9.22 17.99
N LYS A 93 -7.35 -8.23 17.45
CA LYS A 93 -8.51 -8.43 16.58
C LYS A 93 -8.14 -8.69 15.11
N GLU A 94 -6.85 -8.80 14.80
CA GLU A 94 -6.33 -9.01 13.44
C GLU A 94 -6.81 -7.94 12.42
N PHE A 95 -7.19 -6.75 12.90
CA PHE A 95 -7.59 -5.64 12.05
C PHE A 95 -6.39 -4.93 11.42
N LEU A 96 -5.25 -5.02 12.11
CA LEU A 96 -3.96 -4.56 11.62
C LEU A 96 -2.94 -5.70 11.66
N LEU A 97 -2.01 -5.67 10.72
CA LEU A 97 -0.87 -6.58 10.62
C LEU A 97 0.45 -5.81 10.74
N ILE A 98 1.46 -6.44 11.34
CA ILE A 98 2.80 -5.85 11.45
C ILE A 98 3.70 -6.43 10.37
N GLU A 99 4.26 -5.54 9.54
CA GLU A 99 5.40 -5.86 8.70
C GLU A 99 6.68 -5.43 9.43
N LYS A 100 7.49 -6.42 9.84
CA LYS A 100 8.74 -6.17 10.56
C LYS A 100 9.78 -5.52 9.67
N SER A 101 10.41 -4.47 10.17
CA SER A 101 11.50 -3.83 9.45
C SER A 101 12.71 -4.75 9.36
N ARG A 102 13.31 -4.82 8.16
CA ARG A 102 14.57 -5.54 7.88
C ARG A 102 15.80 -4.66 8.07
N GLU A 103 15.63 -3.42 8.51
CA GLU A 103 16.76 -2.53 8.74
C GLU A 103 17.61 -3.00 9.91
N GLN A 104 18.89 -3.22 9.66
CA GLN A 104 19.84 -3.42 10.73
C GLN A 104 20.14 -2.08 11.42
N PRO A 105 20.03 -2.00 12.77
CA PRO A 105 20.40 -0.80 13.51
C PRO A 105 21.83 -0.35 13.19
N ALA A 106 22.07 0.97 13.22
CA ALA A 106 23.41 1.50 13.00
C ALA A 106 24.40 0.90 14.00
N LYS A 107 25.45 0.24 13.49
CA LYS A 107 26.52 -0.32 14.31
C LYS A 107 27.29 0.82 14.96
N ARG A 108 27.35 0.82 16.29
CA ARG A 108 28.20 1.75 17.05
C ARG A 108 29.65 1.30 16.87
N GLN A 109 30.53 2.17 16.38
CA GLN A 109 31.97 1.93 16.49
C GLN A 109 32.38 2.09 17.97
N LYS A 110 33.29 1.24 18.44
CA LYS A 110 33.80 1.28 19.81
C LYS A 110 34.38 2.69 20.09
N ASN A 111 33.97 3.32 21.18
CA ASN A 111 34.36 4.67 21.59
C ASN A 111 33.93 5.84 20.66
N GLN A 112 33.00 5.63 19.72
CA GLN A 112 32.41 6.73 18.96
C GLN A 112 30.90 6.82 19.12
N ASN A 113 30.44 8.03 19.36
CA ASN A 113 29.03 8.36 19.39
C ASN A 113 28.47 8.42 17.97
N LEU A 114 27.33 7.74 17.73
CA LEU A 114 26.59 7.87 16.47
C LEU A 114 26.27 9.34 16.17
N LYS A 115 26.20 9.71 14.88
CA LYS A 115 25.84 11.07 14.48
C LYS A 115 24.46 11.44 15.05
N LYS A 116 24.21 12.73 15.35
CA LYS A 116 22.94 13.21 15.95
C LYS A 116 21.69 12.82 15.14
N SER A 117 21.81 12.72 13.81
CA SER A 117 20.76 12.19 12.93
C SER A 117 20.50 10.70 13.18
N GLU A 118 21.54 9.89 13.25
CA GLU A 118 21.47 8.44 13.47
C GLU A 118 21.02 8.06 14.89
N ARG A 119 21.28 8.93 15.87
CA ARG A 119 20.78 8.77 17.25
C ARG A 119 19.28 8.98 17.38
N ARG A 120 18.69 9.84 16.54
CA ARG A 120 17.24 10.13 16.54
C ARG A 120 16.46 9.19 15.63
N TYR A 121 17.15 8.52 14.71
CA TYR A 121 16.55 7.54 13.84
C TYR A 121 16.20 6.28 14.62
N ARG A 122 14.93 5.87 14.56
CA ARG A 122 14.46 4.59 15.09
C ARG A 122 14.02 3.75 13.92
N VAL A 123 14.48 2.51 13.88
CA VAL A 123 13.92 1.51 12.98
C VAL A 123 12.46 1.30 13.38
N GLU A 124 11.54 1.44 12.42
CA GLU A 124 10.10 1.33 12.67
C GLU A 124 9.52 0.20 11.82
N ASP A 125 8.68 -0.63 12.45
CA ASP A 125 7.82 -1.57 11.74
C ASP A 125 6.75 -0.80 10.94
N LYS A 126 6.30 -1.40 9.84
CA LYS A 126 5.12 -0.95 9.09
C LYS A 126 3.86 -1.64 9.62
N ILE A 127 2.76 -0.92 9.48
CA ILE A 127 1.42 -1.36 9.86
C ILE A 127 0.57 -1.43 8.60
N HIS A 128 -0.10 -2.55 8.39
CA HIS A 128 -1.06 -2.75 7.32
C HIS A 128 -2.44 -2.98 7.88
N PHE A 129 -3.45 -2.57 7.13
CA PHE A 129 -4.81 -3.05 7.34
C PHE A 129 -4.86 -4.50 6.86
N SER A 130 -5.64 -5.34 7.55
CA SER A 130 -5.87 -6.72 7.11
C SER A 130 -6.63 -6.79 5.78
N SER A 131 -7.41 -5.77 5.45
CA SER A 131 -8.10 -5.64 4.17
C SER A 131 -7.97 -4.26 3.53
N HIS A 132 -8.11 -4.25 2.21
CA HIS A 132 -8.25 -3.04 1.41
C HIS A 132 -9.53 -2.30 1.79
N PHE A 133 -10.66 -2.97 1.97
CA PHE A 133 -11.90 -2.32 2.38
C PHE A 133 -11.76 -1.56 3.70
N SER A 134 -11.17 -2.17 4.72
CA SER A 134 -10.95 -1.49 6.00
C SER A 134 -10.14 -0.21 5.83
N ARG A 135 -9.08 -0.25 5.00
CA ARG A 135 -8.30 0.95 4.68
C ARG A 135 -9.12 1.99 3.92
N PHE A 136 -9.94 1.56 2.95
CA PHE A 136 -10.84 2.43 2.19
C PHE A 136 -11.83 3.15 3.13
N TRP A 137 -12.46 2.41 4.03
CA TRP A 137 -13.41 2.95 5.01
C TRP A 137 -12.79 4.07 5.83
N PHE A 138 -11.62 3.84 6.44
CA PHE A 138 -10.97 4.86 7.26
C PHE A 138 -10.29 5.97 6.46
N ARG A 139 -10.07 5.79 5.14
CA ARG A 139 -9.59 6.84 4.25
C ARG A 139 -10.71 7.82 3.88
N PHE A 140 -11.87 7.30 3.51
CA PHE A 140 -12.93 8.05 2.82
C PHE A 140 -14.28 8.08 3.53
N ILE A 141 -14.69 7.00 4.21
CA ILE A 141 -16.03 6.90 4.77
C ILE A 141 -16.08 7.41 6.21
N GLU A 142 -15.32 6.81 7.14
CA GLU A 142 -15.30 7.21 8.55
C GLU A 142 -15.10 8.73 8.75
N PRO A 143 -14.13 9.38 8.06
CA PRO A 143 -13.90 10.82 8.22
C PRO A 143 -15.05 11.71 7.72
N ASN A 144 -15.95 11.16 6.90
CA ASN A 144 -17.02 11.88 6.22
C ASN A 144 -18.43 11.39 6.61
N LEU A 145 -18.56 10.60 7.68
CA LEU A 145 -19.85 10.04 8.11
C LEU A 145 -20.91 11.12 8.37
N GLU A 146 -20.54 12.27 8.94
CA GLU A 146 -21.50 13.36 9.20
C GLU A 146 -22.03 13.99 7.91
N ALA A 147 -21.19 14.08 6.87
CA ALA A 147 -21.61 14.54 5.54
C ALA A 147 -22.56 13.52 4.89
N LEU A 148 -22.28 12.22 5.00
CA LEU A 148 -23.16 11.15 4.51
C LEU A 148 -24.51 11.14 5.24
N LYS A 149 -24.53 11.35 6.57
CA LYS A 149 -25.77 11.49 7.35
C LYS A 149 -26.61 12.68 6.92
N SER A 150 -25.95 13.74 6.45
CA SER A 150 -26.57 14.96 5.93
C SER A 150 -26.95 14.85 4.44
N GLY A 151 -26.85 13.66 3.84
CA GLY A 151 -27.25 13.39 2.45
C GLY A 151 -26.27 13.90 1.38
N LYS A 152 -25.04 14.28 1.76
CA LYS A 152 -24.02 14.82 0.84
C LYS A 152 -23.27 13.73 0.07
N LYS A 153 -23.99 12.73 -0.45
CA LYS A 153 -23.41 11.56 -1.09
C LYS A 153 -22.52 11.93 -2.28
N ASP A 154 -23.01 12.80 -3.16
CA ASP A 154 -22.30 13.21 -4.38
C ASP A 154 -20.97 13.93 -4.07
N GLU A 155 -20.93 14.73 -3.00
CA GLU A 155 -19.69 15.38 -2.52
C GLU A 155 -18.64 14.34 -2.10
N ILE A 156 -19.08 13.27 -1.43
CA ILE A 156 -18.20 12.20 -0.97
C ILE A 156 -17.73 11.33 -2.13
N LEU A 157 -18.61 11.02 -3.09
CA LEU A 157 -18.22 10.29 -4.29
C LEU A 157 -17.19 11.08 -5.13
N ALA A 158 -17.38 12.40 -5.28
CA ALA A 158 -16.41 13.27 -5.93
C ALA A 158 -15.05 13.29 -5.21
N LEU A 159 -15.07 13.34 -3.86
CA LEU A 159 -13.86 13.26 -3.04
C LEU A 159 -13.14 11.92 -3.23
N ILE A 160 -13.87 10.81 -3.27
CA ILE A 160 -13.32 9.47 -3.52
C ILE A 160 -12.66 9.43 -4.90
N ARG A 161 -13.36 9.88 -5.96
CA ARG A 161 -12.80 9.92 -7.33
C ARG A 161 -11.50 10.71 -7.38
N ALA A 162 -11.46 11.90 -6.75
CA ALA A 162 -10.27 12.74 -6.73
C ALA A 162 -9.08 12.12 -5.95
N GLY A 163 -9.36 11.34 -4.91
CA GLY A 163 -8.34 10.70 -4.07
C GLY A 163 -8.00 9.26 -4.44
N PHE A 164 -8.69 8.67 -5.42
CA PHE A 164 -8.66 7.24 -5.67
C PHE A 164 -7.28 6.75 -6.10
N ASP A 165 -6.60 7.45 -7.03
CA ASP A 165 -5.29 7.04 -7.53
C ASP A 165 -4.22 7.02 -6.42
N GLU A 166 -4.25 8.01 -5.52
CA GLU A 166 -3.35 8.03 -4.37
C GLU A 166 -3.66 6.88 -3.41
N TYR A 167 -4.94 6.59 -3.18
CA TYR A 167 -5.39 5.45 -2.38
C TYR A 167 -4.97 4.11 -3.00
N ALA A 168 -5.17 3.94 -4.30
CA ALA A 168 -4.89 2.72 -5.07
C ALA A 168 -3.39 2.47 -5.23
N SER A 169 -2.55 3.50 -5.19
CA SER A 169 -1.09 3.36 -5.33
C SER A 169 -0.48 2.34 -4.38
N LEU A 170 -0.99 2.27 -3.13
CA LEU A 170 -0.53 1.28 -2.16
C LEU A 170 -1.01 -0.14 -2.48
N GLY A 171 -2.29 -0.31 -2.85
CA GLY A 171 -2.81 -1.62 -3.26
C GLY A 171 -2.07 -2.14 -4.48
N TYR A 172 -1.77 -1.25 -5.43
CA TYR A 172 -1.02 -1.56 -6.63
C TYR A 172 0.43 -1.98 -6.32
N GLU A 173 1.12 -1.31 -5.39
CA GLU A 173 2.45 -1.73 -4.92
C GLU A 173 2.44 -3.17 -4.38
N MET A 174 1.44 -3.52 -3.57
CA MET A 174 1.28 -4.87 -3.03
C MET A 174 1.02 -5.89 -4.15
N LEU A 175 0.08 -5.59 -5.05
CA LEU A 175 -0.25 -6.45 -6.19
C LEU A 175 0.92 -6.64 -7.16
N CYS A 176 1.74 -5.59 -7.38
CA CYS A 176 2.98 -5.71 -8.15
C CYS A 176 3.94 -6.70 -7.50
N GLY A 177 4.00 -6.71 -6.16
CA GLY A 177 4.76 -7.70 -5.40
C GLY A 177 4.29 -9.11 -5.72
N GLU A 178 2.98 -9.36 -5.72
CA GLU A 178 2.37 -10.66 -6.02
C GLU A 178 2.70 -11.12 -7.45
N LEU A 179 2.51 -10.23 -8.42
CA LEU A 179 2.88 -10.50 -9.81
C LEU A 179 4.39 -10.79 -9.93
N MET A 180 5.24 -10.00 -9.27
CA MET A 180 6.69 -10.22 -9.23
C MET A 180 7.02 -11.59 -8.64
N ALA A 181 6.39 -11.98 -7.53
CA ALA A 181 6.59 -13.29 -6.92
C ALA A 181 6.20 -14.41 -7.89
N LYS A 182 5.04 -14.30 -8.56
CA LYS A 182 4.58 -15.26 -9.55
C LYS A 182 5.54 -15.38 -10.74
N LYS A 183 5.94 -14.27 -11.35
CA LYS A 183 6.84 -14.22 -12.52
C LYS A 183 8.20 -14.86 -12.25
N PHE A 184 8.68 -14.80 -11.01
CA PHE A 184 9.99 -15.34 -10.62
C PHE A 184 9.90 -16.63 -9.80
N GLY A 185 8.72 -17.26 -9.72
CA GLY A 185 8.53 -18.54 -9.02
C GLY A 185 8.84 -18.48 -7.52
N ILE A 186 8.64 -17.32 -6.89
CA ILE A 186 8.96 -17.09 -5.49
C ILE A 186 7.84 -17.65 -4.64
N GLN A 187 8.14 -18.70 -3.88
CA GLN A 187 7.25 -19.24 -2.86
C GLN A 187 7.56 -18.58 -1.51
N GLY A 188 6.56 -17.96 -0.87
CA GLY A 188 6.70 -17.43 0.49
C GLY A 188 6.22 -15.98 0.67
N ILE A 189 6.50 -15.44 1.86
CA ILE A 189 5.95 -14.16 2.34
C ILE A 189 6.34 -13.01 1.40
N LEU A 190 5.33 -12.46 0.74
CA LEU A 190 5.37 -11.23 -0.03
C LEU A 190 5.81 -10.07 0.86
N LEU A 191 6.98 -9.48 0.58
CA LEU A 191 7.46 -8.34 1.35
C LEU A 191 7.69 -7.17 0.41
N SER A 192 6.65 -6.34 0.37
CA SER A 192 6.43 -5.23 -0.54
C SER A 192 7.10 -3.93 -0.07
N SER A 193 8.19 -3.97 0.70
CA SER A 193 9.12 -2.84 0.78
C SER A 193 10.39 -3.15 1.57
N PHE A 194 11.55 -2.73 1.06
CA PHE A 194 12.78 -2.68 1.85
C PHE A 194 13.14 -1.24 2.19
N TRP A 195 13.45 -1.03 3.47
CA TRP A 195 13.80 0.28 4.00
C TRP A 195 15.10 0.26 4.75
N LYS A 196 15.84 1.35 4.60
CA LYS A 196 16.90 1.72 5.53
C LYS A 196 17.00 3.24 5.57
N LYS A 197 16.91 3.81 6.78
CA LYS A 197 16.89 5.25 7.02
C LYS A 197 15.72 5.96 6.30
N ASP A 198 16.02 6.55 5.14
CA ASP A 198 15.12 7.39 4.35
C ASP A 198 14.98 6.90 2.89
N VAL A 199 15.51 5.71 2.59
CA VAL A 199 15.48 5.12 1.25
C VAL A 199 14.51 3.94 1.25
N GLU A 200 13.43 4.05 0.47
CA GLU A 200 12.48 2.97 0.17
C GLU A 200 12.82 2.35 -1.17
N ILE A 201 12.87 1.03 -1.22
CA ILE A 201 12.65 0.26 -2.43
C ILE A 201 11.29 -0.41 -2.27
N ASP A 202 10.39 -0.19 -3.24
CA ASP A 202 9.01 -0.70 -3.20
C ASP A 202 9.01 -2.24 -3.12
N MET A 203 9.90 -2.94 -3.81
CA MET A 203 9.98 -4.41 -3.74
C MET A 203 11.43 -4.89 -3.72
N LEU A 204 11.76 -5.83 -2.83
CA LEU A 204 13.07 -6.47 -2.78
C LEU A 204 12.91 -7.96 -2.44
N PHE A 205 13.23 -8.82 -3.41
CA PHE A 205 13.35 -10.24 -3.20
C PHE A 205 14.80 -10.70 -3.29
N LYS A 206 15.13 -11.70 -2.45
CA LYS A 206 16.37 -12.44 -2.54
C LYS A 206 16.01 -13.91 -2.75
N ILE A 207 16.36 -14.45 -3.92
CA ILE A 207 16.15 -15.85 -4.29
C ILE A 207 17.53 -16.45 -4.50
N ASP A 208 17.89 -17.44 -3.70
CA ASP A 208 19.26 -17.96 -3.64
C ASP A 208 20.27 -16.80 -3.47
N ASP A 209 21.17 -16.63 -4.44
CA ASP A 209 22.14 -15.53 -4.48
C ASP A 209 21.73 -14.35 -5.37
N LYS A 210 20.54 -14.39 -5.99
CA LYS A 210 20.03 -13.32 -6.85
C LYS A 210 19.19 -12.31 -6.08
N ILE A 211 19.40 -11.04 -6.37
CA ILE A 211 18.63 -9.92 -5.84
C ILE A 211 17.74 -9.35 -6.94
N ILE A 212 16.44 -9.33 -6.68
CA ILE A 212 15.44 -8.72 -7.55
C ILE A 212 14.89 -7.49 -6.85
N VAL A 213 14.97 -6.34 -7.50
CA VAL A 213 14.37 -5.09 -7.02
C VAL A 213 13.21 -4.70 -7.90
N GLY A 214 12.19 -4.07 -7.32
CA GLY A 214 11.05 -3.57 -8.05
C GLY A 214 10.63 -2.17 -7.62
N GLU A 215 10.01 -1.45 -8.55
CA GLU A 215 9.36 -0.17 -8.32
C GLU A 215 8.03 -0.11 -9.07
N ALA A 216 6.97 0.30 -8.38
CA ALA A 216 5.61 0.38 -8.91
C ALA A 216 5.16 1.83 -9.10
N LYS A 217 4.45 2.11 -10.19
CA LYS A 217 3.89 3.43 -10.46
C LYS A 217 2.45 3.33 -10.96
N TYR A 218 1.53 3.72 -10.08
CA TYR A 218 0.11 3.87 -10.38
C TYR A 218 -0.21 5.32 -10.73
N LYS A 219 0.01 5.71 -12.00
CA LYS A 219 -0.21 7.07 -12.51
C LYS A 219 -0.62 7.03 -13.97
N GLU A 220 -1.43 8.00 -14.39
CA GLU A 220 -1.86 8.22 -15.79
C GLU A 220 -0.71 8.47 -16.78
N ARG A 221 0.43 8.95 -16.28
CA ARG A 221 1.60 9.21 -17.12
C ARG A 221 2.48 7.97 -17.22
N LYS A 222 2.97 7.74 -18.42
CA LYS A 222 3.97 6.70 -18.71
C LYS A 222 5.19 6.81 -17.79
N VAL A 223 5.72 5.65 -17.39
CA VAL A 223 6.98 5.56 -16.66
C VAL A 223 8.14 5.85 -17.62
N CYS A 224 9.02 6.76 -17.20
CA CYS A 224 10.22 7.15 -17.94
C CYS A 224 11.49 6.62 -17.25
N LYS A 225 12.62 6.67 -17.96
CA LYS A 225 13.92 6.19 -17.48
C LYS A 225 14.38 6.80 -16.15
N ASN A 226 13.88 7.98 -15.79
CA ASN A 226 14.13 8.58 -14.47
C ASN A 226 13.72 7.66 -13.31
N VAL A 227 12.67 6.85 -13.45
CA VAL A 227 12.26 5.89 -12.42
C VAL A 227 13.32 4.80 -12.25
N LEU A 228 13.82 4.24 -13.36
CA LEU A 228 14.92 3.27 -13.35
C LEU A 228 16.17 3.86 -12.69
N ASN A 229 16.57 5.06 -13.10
CA ASN A 229 17.76 5.74 -12.55
C ASN A 229 17.62 6.00 -11.05
N LEU A 230 16.43 6.40 -10.59
CA LEU A 230 16.16 6.62 -9.17
C LEU A 230 16.22 5.30 -8.39
N LEU A 231 15.66 4.21 -8.92
CA LEU A 231 15.74 2.89 -8.30
C LEU A 231 17.18 2.40 -8.17
N LEU A 232 17.98 2.53 -9.23
CA LEU A 232 19.41 2.20 -9.21
C LEU A 232 20.19 3.05 -8.20
N TYR A 233 19.87 4.35 -8.13
CA TYR A 233 20.46 5.24 -7.13
C TYR A 233 20.11 4.82 -5.69
N LYS A 234 18.85 4.44 -5.42
CA LYS A 234 18.41 3.89 -4.13
C LYS A 234 19.19 2.62 -3.79
N CYS A 235 19.33 1.69 -4.73
CA CYS A 235 20.09 0.45 -4.57
C CYS A 235 21.56 0.71 -4.21
N ALA A 236 22.24 1.58 -4.97
CA ALA A 236 23.62 1.95 -4.72
C ALA A 236 23.82 2.55 -3.31
N LYS A 237 22.90 3.42 -2.87
CA LYS A 237 22.91 4.00 -1.51
C LYS A 237 22.78 2.95 -0.40
N LEU A 238 22.11 1.84 -0.71
CA LEU A 238 21.87 0.73 0.20
C LEU A 238 22.96 -0.34 0.14
N GLY A 239 23.90 -0.25 -0.80
CA GLY A 239 24.89 -1.29 -1.07
C GLY A 239 24.27 -2.54 -1.70
N ILE A 240 23.17 -2.38 -2.43
CA ILE A 240 22.46 -3.44 -3.13
C ILE A 240 22.84 -3.39 -4.61
N ALA A 241 23.33 -4.51 -5.14
CA ALA A 241 23.55 -4.70 -6.57
C ALA A 241 22.46 -5.65 -7.10
N PRO A 242 21.43 -5.13 -7.79
CA PRO A 242 20.35 -5.97 -8.29
C PRO A 242 20.77 -6.76 -9.53
N ASP A 243 20.44 -8.05 -9.54
CA ASP A 243 20.55 -8.92 -10.71
C ASP A 243 19.39 -8.70 -11.68
N ILE A 244 18.21 -8.39 -11.15
CA ILE A 244 16.98 -8.12 -11.93
C ILE A 244 16.30 -6.87 -11.39
N ILE A 245 15.78 -6.06 -12.30
CA ILE A 245 15.07 -4.81 -12.01
C ILE A 245 13.69 -4.87 -12.67
N ALA A 246 12.64 -4.97 -11.87
CA ALA A 246 11.25 -5.02 -12.33
C ALA A 246 10.58 -3.65 -12.19
N LEU A 247 10.10 -3.06 -13.28
CA LEU A 247 9.31 -1.84 -13.24
C LEU A 247 7.87 -2.16 -13.59
N PHE A 248 6.94 -1.62 -12.81
CA PHE A 248 5.50 -1.80 -13.01
C PHE A 248 4.84 -0.46 -13.30
N SER A 249 4.01 -0.41 -14.33
CA SER A 249 3.33 0.82 -14.75
C SER A 249 1.86 0.59 -15.06
N LYS A 250 0.99 1.41 -14.46
CA LYS A 250 -0.44 1.49 -14.82
C LYS A 250 -0.60 1.88 -16.30
N SER A 251 0.08 2.95 -16.73
CA SER A 251 -0.13 3.56 -18.05
C SER A 251 0.99 3.27 -19.06
N GLY A 252 1.80 2.23 -18.80
CA GLY A 252 2.89 1.77 -19.68
C GLY A 252 4.18 2.59 -19.61
N PHE A 253 5.08 2.38 -20.58
CA PHE A 253 6.45 2.90 -20.55
C PHE A 253 6.77 3.87 -21.70
N SER A 254 7.76 4.74 -21.48
CA SER A 254 8.30 5.62 -22.52
C SER A 254 9.05 4.81 -23.59
N LYS A 255 9.11 5.34 -24.83
CA LYS A 255 9.85 4.70 -25.94
C LYS A 255 11.33 4.46 -25.60
N GLU A 256 11.93 5.36 -24.81
CA GLU A 256 13.32 5.24 -24.35
C GLU A 256 13.52 4.02 -23.43
N LEU A 257 12.57 3.73 -22.53
CA LEU A 257 12.63 2.53 -21.70
C LEU A 257 12.37 1.27 -22.50
N LEU A 258 11.41 1.31 -23.43
CA LEU A 258 11.09 0.17 -24.30
C LEU A 258 12.25 -0.20 -25.24
N SER A 259 13.07 0.77 -25.65
CA SER A 259 14.25 0.53 -26.49
C SER A 259 15.53 0.21 -25.70
N LEU A 260 15.45 0.17 -24.37
CA LEU A 260 16.60 -0.10 -23.51
C LEU A 260 17.06 -1.56 -23.68
N LYS A 261 18.30 -1.75 -24.12
CA LYS A 261 18.95 -3.05 -24.23
C LYS A 261 19.68 -3.41 -22.94
N ASP A 262 18.94 -3.58 -21.85
CA ASP A 262 19.46 -4.10 -20.57
C ASP A 262 18.68 -5.35 -20.17
N GLU A 263 19.35 -6.51 -20.26
CA GLU A 263 18.76 -7.81 -19.96
C GLU A 263 18.38 -8.01 -18.50
N ARG A 264 18.74 -7.08 -17.61
CA ARG A 264 18.30 -7.09 -16.20
C ARG A 264 16.94 -6.42 -16.01
N VAL A 265 16.53 -5.56 -16.93
CA VAL A 265 15.30 -4.77 -16.80
C VAL A 265 14.11 -5.59 -17.31
N ARG A 266 13.06 -5.68 -16.50
CA ARG A 266 11.77 -6.27 -16.82
C ARG A 266 10.70 -5.20 -16.66
N LEU A 267 9.84 -5.06 -17.66
CA LEU A 267 8.80 -4.05 -17.72
C LEU A 267 7.45 -4.77 -17.71
N TYR A 268 6.60 -4.42 -16.76
CA TYR A 268 5.26 -4.99 -16.61
C TYR A 268 4.21 -3.89 -16.67
N GLU A 269 3.19 -4.10 -17.49
CA GLU A 269 2.05 -3.21 -17.67
C GLU A 269 0.79 -3.81 -17.04
N ILE A 270 -0.31 -3.05 -17.03
CA ILE A 270 -1.55 -3.47 -16.36
C ILE A 270 -2.11 -4.80 -16.87
N LYS A 271 -1.85 -5.15 -18.14
CA LYS A 271 -2.28 -6.42 -18.73
C LYS A 271 -1.56 -7.64 -18.18
N ASP A 272 -0.33 -7.50 -17.69
CA ASP A 272 0.41 -8.62 -17.10
C ASP A 272 -0.28 -9.18 -15.84
N PHE A 273 -1.15 -8.39 -15.21
CA PHE A 273 -1.93 -8.81 -14.03
C PHE A 273 -3.07 -9.77 -14.36
N GLU A 274 -3.43 -9.95 -15.65
CA GLU A 274 -4.36 -11.00 -16.07
C GLU A 274 -3.87 -12.40 -15.62
N GLU A 275 -2.55 -12.57 -15.47
CA GLU A 275 -1.96 -13.80 -14.94
C GLU A 275 -2.40 -14.10 -13.50
N LEU A 276 -2.76 -13.11 -12.70
CA LEU A 276 -3.23 -13.31 -11.32
C LEU A 276 -4.70 -13.74 -11.24
N ILE A 277 -5.49 -13.54 -12.29
CA ILE A 277 -6.93 -13.86 -12.31
C ILE A 277 -7.19 -15.30 -12.72
N ASN A 278 -6.33 -15.87 -13.57
CA ASN A 278 -6.53 -17.19 -14.19
C ASN A 278 -6.23 -18.38 -13.23
N GLU A 279 -6.58 -18.26 -11.95
CA GLU A 279 -6.52 -19.32 -10.93
C GLU A 279 -7.91 -19.71 -10.43
#